data_AF-A0A0M7IIR3-F1
#
_entry.id   AF-A0A0M7IIR3-F1
#
_cell.length_a   1.000
_cell.length_b   1.000
_cell.length_c   1.000
_cell.angle_alpha   90.00
_cell.angle_beta   90.00
_cell.angle_gamma   90.00
#
_symmetry.space_group_name_H-M   'P 1'
#
loop_
_entity.id
_entity.type
_entity.pdbx_description
1 polymer ?
#
loop_
_entity_poly.entity_id
_entity_poly.type
_entity_poly.pdbx_seq_one_letter_code
_entity_poly.pdbx_strand_id
1 'polypeptide(L)'
;MLLIAVFIGALLYVPKDTRVLDCTADMNLELGKDHDKIVANIHLVVHFVPDELSYITEYGVVTYNNQRYIVDRYARLRYSGDNRHSFNEFKREEIEKNISETLPDSLSEKLTSAQKVFLFKVRKLQGEIWSISDLRRTVLVCAKSD
;
A
#
# COMPACT_ATOMS: atom_id res chain seq x y z
N MET A 1 8.09 42.36 2.53
CA MET A 1 7.37 41.55 3.55
C MET A 1 6.19 40.77 2.98
N LEU A 2 5.33 41.35 2.13
CA LEU A 2 4.17 40.65 1.55
C LEU A 2 4.54 39.36 0.79
N LEU A 3 5.59 39.40 -0.04
CA LEU A 3 6.09 38.24 -0.78
C LEU A 3 6.59 37.11 0.11
N ILE A 4 7.23 37.43 1.24
CA ILE A 4 7.72 36.44 2.20
C ILE A 4 6.53 35.80 2.92
N ALA A 5 5.53 36.58 3.31
CA ALA A 5 4.30 36.06 3.92
C ALA A 5 3.49 35.17 2.95
N VAL A 6 3.42 35.54 1.66
CA VAL A 6 2.80 34.72 0.61
C VAL A 6 3.59 33.43 0.38
N PHE A 7 4.93 33.50 0.37
CA PHE A 7 5.77 32.32 0.18
C PHE A 7 5.69 31.35 1.38
N ILE A 8 5.68 31.88 2.60
CA ILE A 8 5.46 31.09 3.83
C ILE A 8 4.04 30.52 3.85
N GLY A 9 3.03 31.31 3.48
CA GLY A 9 1.65 30.85 3.35
C GLY A 9 1.48 29.73 2.32
N ALA A 10 2.16 29.84 1.17
CA ALA A 10 2.18 28.81 0.14
C ALA A 10 2.92 27.54 0.59
N LEU A 11 3.99 27.67 1.38
CA LEU A 11 4.70 26.52 1.96
C LEU A 11 3.89 25.80 3.04
N LEU A 12 3.01 26.50 3.75
CA LEU A 12 2.11 25.94 4.76
C LEU A 12 0.82 25.37 4.15
N TYR A 13 0.45 25.80 2.95
CA TYR A 13 -0.69 25.26 2.21
C TYR A 13 -0.28 23.93 1.54
N VAL A 14 -0.27 22.86 2.33
CA VAL A 14 -0.23 21.50 1.81
C VAL A 14 -1.68 21.04 1.65
N PRO A 15 -2.19 20.89 0.42
CA PRO A 15 -3.54 20.38 0.21
C PRO A 15 -3.61 18.99 0.84
N LYS A 16 -4.57 18.78 1.75
CA LYS A 16 -4.95 17.42 2.15
C LYS A 16 -5.49 16.73 0.91
N ASP A 17 -4.89 15.60 0.55
CA ASP A 17 -5.40 14.82 -0.58
C ASP A 17 -6.65 14.08 -0.12
N THR A 18 -7.82 14.56 -0.55
CA THR A 18 -9.15 14.02 -0.20
C THR A 18 -9.72 13.11 -1.29
N ARG A 19 -8.90 12.65 -2.24
CA ARG A 19 -9.36 11.88 -3.39
C ARG A 19 -9.43 10.40 -3.11
N VAL A 20 -10.48 9.78 -3.63
CA VAL A 20 -10.59 8.32 -3.73
C VAL A 20 -9.74 7.83 -4.91
N LEU A 21 -8.91 6.82 -4.67
CA LEU A 21 -8.03 6.24 -5.68
C LEU A 21 -8.14 4.72 -5.69
N ASP A 22 -8.20 4.15 -6.88
CA ASP A 22 -8.06 2.71 -7.08
C ASP A 22 -6.70 2.41 -7.71
N CYS A 23 -5.94 1.58 -7.01
CA CYS A 23 -4.61 1.17 -7.41
C CYS A 23 -4.55 -0.33 -7.61
N THR A 24 -3.79 -0.76 -8.61
CA THR A 24 -3.46 -2.16 -8.80
C THR A 24 -1.95 -2.33 -8.86
N ALA A 25 -1.41 -3.38 -8.27
CA ALA A 25 0.00 -3.72 -8.43
C ALA A 25 0.23 -5.22 -8.35
N ASP A 26 1.20 -5.67 -9.12
CA ASP A 26 1.70 -7.05 -9.06
C ASP A 26 3.00 -7.09 -8.27
N MET A 27 2.99 -7.86 -7.19
CA MET A 27 4.16 -8.15 -6.38
C MET A 27 4.71 -9.53 -6.75
N ASN A 28 5.86 -9.52 -7.44
CA ASN A 28 6.66 -10.71 -7.67
C ASN A 28 7.87 -10.67 -6.75
N LEU A 29 7.96 -11.64 -5.84
CA LEU A 29 8.93 -11.65 -4.75
C LEU A 29 9.61 -13.01 -4.68
N GLU A 30 10.95 -12.99 -4.64
CA GLU A 30 11.75 -14.15 -4.30
C GLU A 30 12.58 -13.83 -3.05
N LEU A 31 12.35 -14.57 -1.97
CA LEU A 31 13.10 -14.43 -0.72
C LEU A 31 13.85 -15.73 -0.41
N GLY A 32 15.02 -15.61 0.21
CA GLY A 32 15.82 -16.75 0.64
C GLY A 32 16.62 -17.40 -0.49
N LYS A 33 17.23 -18.55 -0.18
CA LYS A 33 17.99 -19.39 -1.11
C LYS A 33 17.65 -20.85 -0.85
N ASP A 34 17.80 -21.67 -1.90
CA ASP A 34 17.69 -23.13 -1.83
C ASP A 34 16.39 -23.60 -1.15
N HIS A 35 16.49 -24.37 -0.06
CA HIS A 35 15.34 -25.00 0.60
C HIS A 35 14.42 -24.01 1.35
N ASP A 36 14.92 -22.81 1.67
CA ASP A 36 14.13 -21.75 2.31
C ASP A 36 13.58 -20.74 1.29
N LYS A 37 13.69 -21.04 -0.01
CA LYS A 37 13.22 -20.13 -1.07
C LYS A 37 11.70 -20.00 -1.00
N ILE A 38 11.25 -18.76 -0.85
CA ILE A 38 9.85 -18.36 -0.98
C ILE A 38 9.70 -17.62 -2.30
N VAL A 39 8.78 -18.08 -3.13
CA VAL A 39 8.40 -17.39 -4.39
C VAL A 39 6.94 -16.96 -4.27
N ALA A 40 6.68 -15.66 -4.29
CA ALA A 40 5.33 -15.12 -4.21
C ALA A 40 5.01 -14.31 -5.46
N ASN A 41 3.81 -14.56 -6.02
CA ASN A 41 3.22 -13.78 -7.10
C ASN A 41 1.83 -13.37 -6.60
N ILE A 42 1.71 -12.12 -6.15
CA ILE A 42 0.52 -11.60 -5.48
C ILE A 42 0.10 -10.32 -6.19
N HIS A 43 -1.15 -10.27 -6.63
CA HIS A 43 -1.77 -9.04 -7.08
C HIS A 43 -2.44 -8.33 -5.91
N LEU A 44 -2.30 -7.02 -5.91
CA LEU A 44 -2.82 -6.11 -4.90
C LEU A 44 -3.80 -5.16 -5.57
N VAL A 45 -5.01 -5.09 -5.04
CA VAL A 45 -5.97 -4.02 -5.35
C VAL A 45 -6.08 -3.15 -4.11
N VAL A 46 -5.83 -1.86 -4.24
CA VAL A 46 -5.90 -0.90 -3.13
C VAL A 46 -6.97 0.10 -3.43
N HIS A 47 -7.99 0.14 -2.58
CA HIS A 47 -8.98 1.19 -2.57
C HIS A 47 -8.61 2.20 -1.48
N PHE A 48 -8.19 3.38 -1.91
CA PHE A 48 -7.77 4.45 -1.01
C PHE A 48 -8.89 5.47 -0.87
N VAL A 49 -9.41 5.62 0.34
CA VAL A 49 -10.37 6.65 0.73
C VAL A 49 -9.80 7.43 1.92
N PRO A 50 -9.39 8.70 1.72
CA PRO A 50 -8.95 9.57 2.80
C PRO A 50 -10.06 9.76 3.84
N ASP A 51 -9.70 9.78 5.12
CA ASP A 51 -10.61 9.99 6.26
C ASP A 51 -11.76 8.95 6.44
N GLU A 52 -11.81 7.91 5.60
CA GLU A 52 -12.72 6.75 5.74
C GLU A 52 -11.94 5.41 5.76
N LEU A 53 -12.64 4.29 5.54
CA LEU A 53 -12.06 2.96 5.56
C LEU A 53 -11.41 2.63 4.20
N SER A 54 -10.08 2.72 4.15
CA SER A 54 -9.29 2.21 3.02
C SER A 54 -9.06 0.70 3.17
N TYR A 55 -8.87 -0.01 2.06
CA TYR A 55 -8.58 -1.45 2.11
C TYR A 55 -7.64 -1.90 0.99
N ILE A 56 -6.94 -3.00 1.26
CA ILE A 56 -6.12 -3.73 0.29
C ILE A 56 -6.73 -5.11 0.12
N THR A 57 -6.98 -5.54 -1.11
CA THR A 57 -7.24 -6.95 -1.43
C THR A 57 -5.97 -7.56 -2.00
N GLU A 58 -5.59 -8.72 -1.49
CA GLU A 58 -4.42 -9.48 -1.93
C GLU A 58 -4.87 -10.82 -2.48
N TYR A 59 -4.56 -11.11 -3.74
CA TYR A 59 -4.85 -12.40 -4.36
C TYR A 59 -3.64 -12.94 -5.10
N GLY A 60 -3.39 -14.24 -5.00
CA GLY A 60 -2.29 -14.85 -5.74
C GLY A 60 -1.79 -16.12 -5.10
N VAL A 61 -0.49 -16.37 -5.30
CA VAL A 61 0.12 -17.64 -4.94
C VAL A 61 1.48 -17.45 -4.30
N VAL A 62 1.75 -18.29 -3.30
CA VAL A 62 3.05 -18.40 -2.66
C VAL A 62 3.51 -19.84 -2.79
N THR A 63 4.74 -20.04 -3.25
CA THR A 63 5.40 -21.34 -3.29
C THR A 63 6.51 -21.35 -2.26
N TYR A 64 6.48 -22.33 -1.36
CA TYR A 64 7.49 -22.54 -0.34
C TYR A 64 7.66 -24.04 -0.10
N ASN A 65 8.90 -24.50 0.02
CA ASN A 65 9.22 -25.93 0.21
C ASN A 65 8.49 -26.85 -0.79
N ASN A 66 8.49 -26.46 -2.07
CA ASN A 66 7.82 -27.16 -3.17
C ASN A 66 6.28 -27.31 -3.04
N GLN A 67 5.65 -26.63 -2.08
CA GLN A 67 4.21 -26.57 -1.89
C GLN A 67 3.67 -25.21 -2.32
N ARG A 68 2.48 -25.22 -2.95
CA ARG A 68 1.77 -24.02 -3.39
C ARG A 68 0.65 -23.68 -2.41
N TYR A 69 0.61 -22.42 -2.00
CA TYR A 69 -0.39 -21.83 -1.14
C TYR A 69 -1.13 -20.72 -1.89
N ILE A 70 -2.42 -20.59 -1.63
CA ILE A 70 -3.28 -19.55 -2.17
C ILE A 70 -3.28 -18.39 -1.17
N VAL A 71 -3.09 -17.18 -1.67
CA VAL A 71 -3.35 -15.94 -0.95
C VAL A 71 -4.67 -15.40 -1.48
N ASP A 72 -5.61 -15.16 -0.58
CA ASP A 72 -6.91 -14.58 -0.92
C ASP A 72 -7.48 -13.93 0.35
N ARG A 73 -7.26 -12.63 0.47
CA ARG A 73 -7.55 -11.89 1.71
C ARG A 73 -7.72 -10.42 1.44
N TYR A 74 -8.20 -9.72 2.46
CA TYR A 74 -8.17 -8.28 2.47
C TYR A 74 -7.67 -7.74 3.80
N ALA A 75 -7.05 -6.57 3.75
CA ALA A 75 -6.51 -5.87 4.90
C ALA A 75 -7.16 -4.48 5.00
N ARG A 76 -7.69 -4.17 6.18
CA ARG A 76 -8.22 -2.83 6.46
C ARG A 76 -7.07 -1.88 6.78
N LEU A 77 -7.13 -0.71 6.17
CA LEU A 77 -6.18 0.37 6.38
C LEU A 77 -6.89 1.56 7.02
N ARG A 78 -6.36 2.02 8.16
CA ARG A 78 -6.79 3.26 8.78
C ARG A 78 -5.78 4.36 8.50
N TYR A 79 -6.30 5.51 8.07
CA TYR A 79 -5.54 6.74 7.92
C TYR A 79 -5.19 7.33 9.29
N SER A 80 -3.91 7.63 9.47
CA SER A 80 -3.35 8.35 10.62
C SER A 80 -2.91 9.71 10.07
N GLY A 81 -3.70 10.74 10.31
CA GLY A 81 -3.53 12.07 9.70
C GLY A 81 -2.34 12.89 10.19
N ASP A 82 -1.14 12.28 10.29
CA ASP A 82 0.08 13.02 10.58
C ASP A 82 0.72 13.50 9.26
N ASN A 83 0.35 14.71 8.85
CA ASN A 83 0.88 15.40 7.65
C ASN A 83 2.36 15.82 7.80
N ARG A 84 3.17 15.10 8.58
CA ARG A 84 4.61 15.34 8.66
C ARG A 84 5.24 14.99 7.31
N HIS A 85 5.64 16.04 6.59
CA HIS A 85 6.46 15.97 5.38
C HIS A 85 5.78 15.51 4.07
N SER A 86 4.46 15.74 3.91
CA SER A 86 3.71 15.39 2.68
C SER A 86 3.55 13.89 2.41
N PHE A 87 3.63 13.06 3.46
CA PHE A 87 3.31 11.64 3.43
C PHE A 87 2.04 11.39 4.24
N ASN A 88 1.20 10.50 3.75
CA ASN A 88 0.05 9.94 4.44
C ASN A 88 0.51 8.70 5.20
N GLU A 89 0.22 8.64 6.50
CA GLU A 89 0.47 7.46 7.32
C GLU A 89 -0.74 6.52 7.28
N PHE A 90 -0.45 5.25 7.03
CA PHE A 90 -1.44 4.17 7.01
C PHE A 90 -1.07 3.14 8.05
N LYS A 91 -2.06 2.80 8.87
CA LYS A 91 -1.97 1.70 9.80
C LYS A 91 -2.81 0.55 9.30
N ARG A 92 -2.18 -0.62 9.12
CA ARG A 92 -2.91 -1.87 8.88
C ARG A 92 -3.56 -2.30 10.19
N GLU A 93 -4.87 -2.43 10.18
CA GLU A 93 -5.65 -2.77 11.38
C GLU A 93 -5.82 -4.27 11.55
N GLU A 94 -6.34 -4.92 10.51
CA GLU A 94 -6.72 -6.32 10.52
C GLU A 94 -6.54 -6.92 9.13
N ILE A 95 -6.26 -8.22 9.09
CA ILE A 95 -6.22 -9.04 7.87
C ILE A 95 -7.33 -10.08 8.01
N GLU A 96 -8.25 -10.08 7.06
CA GLU A 96 -9.35 -11.02 6.98
C GLU A 96 -9.11 -11.98 5.82
N LYS A 97 -9.01 -13.27 6.15
CA LYS A 97 -8.70 -14.33 5.19
C LYS A 97 -9.99 -14.89 4.60
N ASN A 98 -10.03 -15.06 3.28
CA ASN A 98 -11.12 -15.77 2.63
C ASN A 98 -10.97 -17.28 2.82
N ILE A 99 -12.07 -18.02 2.65
CA ILE A 99 -12.10 -19.48 2.82
C ILE A 99 -11.14 -20.23 1.86
N SER A 100 -10.80 -19.60 0.75
CA SER A 100 -9.87 -20.05 -0.28
C SER A 100 -8.40 -19.86 0.11
N GLU A 101 -8.08 -19.03 1.12
CA GLU A 101 -6.70 -18.81 1.54
C GLU A 101 -6.15 -20.05 2.25
N THR A 102 -5.00 -20.52 1.77
CA THR A 102 -4.30 -21.68 2.36
C THR A 102 -2.93 -21.31 2.92
N LEU A 103 -2.56 -20.03 2.88
CA LEU A 103 -1.28 -19.56 3.39
C LEU A 103 -1.22 -19.60 4.93
N PRO A 104 -0.26 -20.35 5.52
CA PRO A 104 -0.06 -20.37 6.96
C PRO A 104 0.38 -19.00 7.49
N ASP A 105 -0.04 -18.65 8.71
CA ASP A 105 0.32 -17.37 9.35
C ASP A 105 1.82 -17.16 9.45
N SER A 106 2.57 -18.21 9.79
CA SER A 106 4.03 -18.18 9.88
C SER A 106 4.72 -17.83 8.56
N LEU A 107 4.10 -18.15 7.41
CA LEU A 107 4.61 -17.79 6.09
C LEU A 107 4.11 -16.40 5.66
N SER A 108 2.86 -16.07 6.03
CA SER A 108 2.29 -14.73 5.84
C SER A 108 3.14 -13.64 6.53
N GLU A 109 3.56 -13.88 7.78
CA GLU A 109 4.41 -12.96 8.55
C GLU A 109 5.80 -12.74 7.92
N LYS A 110 6.33 -13.74 7.21
CA LYS A 110 7.61 -13.60 6.47
C LYS A 110 7.46 -12.74 5.21
N LEU A 111 6.29 -12.75 4.58
CA LEU A 111 6.00 -12.02 3.34
C LEU A 111 5.62 -10.57 3.60
N THR A 112 4.75 -10.35 4.58
CA THR A 112 4.40 -8.99 4.97
C THR A 112 5.53 -8.46 5.84
N SER A 113 6.29 -7.47 5.36
CA SER A 113 7.16 -6.65 6.21
C SER A 113 6.44 -6.42 7.54
N ALA A 114 7.09 -6.74 8.67
CA ALA A 114 6.54 -6.60 10.02
C ALA A 114 6.10 -5.15 10.36
N GLN A 115 6.29 -4.21 9.43
CA GLN A 115 5.80 -2.85 9.51
C GLN A 115 4.28 -2.82 9.44
N LYS A 116 3.67 -2.51 10.60
CA LYS A 116 2.24 -2.22 10.74
C LYS A 116 1.86 -0.82 10.23
N VAL A 117 2.86 0.01 9.97
CA VAL A 117 2.74 1.42 9.59
C VAL A 117 3.45 1.64 8.26
N PHE A 118 2.75 2.22 7.30
CA PHE A 118 3.26 2.56 5.98
C PHE A 118 3.15 4.07 5.77
N LEU A 119 4.21 4.67 5.23
CA LEU A 119 4.22 6.09 4.85
C LEU A 119 4.20 6.16 3.33
N PHE A 120 3.12 6.70 2.78
CA PHE A 120 2.94 6.83 1.34
C PHE A 120 2.78 8.29 0.92
N LYS A 121 3.39 8.65 -0.20
CA LYS A 121 3.19 9.93 -0.87
C LYS A 121 2.43 9.70 -2.16
N VAL A 122 1.27 10.34 -2.27
CA VAL A 122 0.43 10.34 -3.46
C VAL A 122 0.87 11.51 -4.35
N ARG A 123 1.11 11.27 -5.64
CA ARG A 123 1.49 12.30 -6.63
C ARG A 123 0.74 12.11 -7.93
N LYS A 124 0.34 13.21 -8.58
CA LYS A 124 -0.22 13.16 -9.94
C LYS A 124 0.92 12.89 -10.91
N LEU A 125 0.74 11.92 -11.82
CA LEU A 125 1.68 11.69 -12.91
C LEU A 125 1.22 12.50 -14.15
N GLN A 126 0.15 12.04 -14.81
CA GLN A 126 -0.41 12.68 -16.01
C GLN A 126 -1.89 12.26 -16.19
N GLY A 127 -2.73 13.15 -16.73
CA GLY A 127 -4.15 12.85 -16.94
C GLY A 127 -4.83 12.50 -15.62
N GLU A 128 -5.55 11.39 -15.55
CA GLU A 128 -6.16 10.89 -14.30
C GLU A 128 -5.34 9.77 -13.64
N ILE A 129 -4.03 9.74 -13.91
CA ILE A 129 -3.09 8.75 -13.37
C ILE A 129 -2.31 9.35 -12.20
N TRP A 130 -2.24 8.57 -11.12
CA TRP A 130 -1.60 8.89 -9.86
C TRP A 130 -0.53 7.85 -9.51
N SER A 131 0.47 8.24 -8.75
CA SER A 131 1.46 7.32 -8.19
C SER A 131 1.43 7.39 -6.67
N ILE A 132 1.49 6.24 -6.02
CA ILE A 132 1.70 6.12 -4.58
C ILE A 132 3.12 5.59 -4.36
N SER A 133 3.95 6.39 -3.69
CA SER A 133 5.35 6.05 -3.41
C SER A 133 5.58 5.92 -1.92
N ASP A 134 6.36 4.93 -1.49
CA ASP A 134 6.93 4.93 -0.14
C ASP A 134 8.17 5.85 -0.08
N LEU A 135 8.87 5.85 1.06
CA LEU A 135 10.08 6.67 1.25
C LEU A 135 11.25 6.29 0.32
N ARG A 136 11.22 5.12 -0.34
CA ARG A 136 12.33 4.56 -1.11
C ARG A 136 12.01 4.40 -2.60
N ARG A 137 10.75 4.14 -2.99
CA ARG A 137 10.32 3.83 -4.36
C ARG A 137 8.85 4.15 -4.60
N THR A 138 8.48 4.28 -5.88
CA THR A 138 7.06 4.18 -6.27
C THR A 138 6.57 2.76 -6.05
N VAL A 139 5.50 2.61 -5.28
CA VAL A 139 4.96 1.32 -4.87
C VAL A 139 3.75 0.95 -5.73
N LEU A 140 2.92 1.94 -6.10
CA LEU A 140 1.70 1.72 -6.89
C LEU A 140 1.52 2.82 -7.95
N VAL A 141 0.86 2.45 -9.05
CA VAL A 141 0.29 3.38 -10.03
C VAL A 141 -1.23 3.19 -10.00
N CYS A 142 -1.98 4.28 -9.95
CA CYS A 142 -3.40 4.31 -9.67
C CYS A 142 -4.13 5.15 -10.71
N ALA A 143 -5.39 4.83 -10.97
CA ALA A 143 -6.29 5.70 -11.68
C ALA A 143 -7.20 6.42 -10.68
N LYS A 144 -7.71 7.59 -11.05
CA LYS A 144 -8.80 8.22 -10.31
C LYS A 144 -10.02 7.29 -10.39
N SER A 145 -10.65 7.03 -9.24
CA SER A 145 -11.99 6.43 -9.20
C SER A 145 -13.05 7.52 -9.41
N ASP A 146 -14.09 7.22 -10.19
CA ASP A 146 -15.25 8.09 -10.39
C ASP A 146 -16.13 8.21 -9.14
#